data_AF-A0A915ZUA0-F1
#
_entry.id   AF-A0A915ZUA0-F1
#
_cell.length_a   1.000
_cell.length_b   1.000
_cell.length_c   1.000
_cell.angle_alpha   90.00
_cell.angle_beta   90.00
_cell.angle_gamma   90.00
#
_symmetry.space_group_name_H-M   'P 1'
#
loop_
_entity.id
_entity.type
_entity.pdbx_description
1 polymer ?
#
loop_
_entity_poly.entity_id
_entity_poly.type
_entity_poly.pdbx_seq_one_letter_code
_entity_poly.pdbx_strand_id
1 'polypeptide(L)' 'MMYAIPHLETKAEVLNVLEQIKLTQNKQAIDWVNDKSKEWVLAGISKAFTLMPIKTWNFTRFDTNVSKSAHANVNRDSTS' A
#
# COMPACT_ATOMS: atom_id res chain seq x y z
N MET A 1 -9.23 20.57 -13.08
CA MET A 1 -9.95 19.94 -11.95
C MET A 1 -8.93 19.62 -10.87
N MET A 2 -9.19 19.99 -9.62
CA MET A 2 -8.32 19.61 -8.50
C MET A 2 -8.76 18.23 -8.04
N TYR A 3 -7.96 17.21 -8.34
CA TYR A 3 -8.24 15.86 -7.86
C TYR A 3 -7.97 15.83 -6.35
N ALA A 4 -9.04 15.64 -5.57
CA ALA A 4 -8.89 15.38 -4.14
C ALA A 4 -8.28 13.99 -3.97
N ILE A 5 -7.10 13.92 -3.36
CA ILE A 5 -6.48 12.63 -3.02
C ILE A 5 -7.24 12.08 -1.81
N PRO A 6 -7.91 10.93 -1.92
CA PRO A 6 -8.65 10.37 -0.79
C PRO A 6 -7.68 9.96 0.33
N HIS A 7 -8.02 10.33 1.56
CA HIS A 7 -7.28 9.89 2.74
C HIS A 7 -7.90 8.58 3.25
N LEU A 8 -7.16 7.47 3.14
CA LEU A 8 -7.61 6.13 3.55
C LEU A 8 -6.84 5.71 4.80
N GLU A 9 -7.53 5.41 5.90
CA GLU A 9 -6.89 5.08 7.19
C GLU A 9 -6.93 3.58 7.49
N THR A 10 -7.88 2.85 6.89
CA THR A 10 -8.11 1.43 7.19
C THR A 10 -7.79 0.52 6.01
N LYS A 11 -7.48 -0.75 6.31
CA LYS A 11 -7.24 -1.77 5.28
C LYS A 11 -8.47 -1.94 4.38
N ALA A 12 -9.66 -1.93 4.97
CA ALA A 12 -10.92 -2.09 4.25
C ALA A 12 -11.15 -0.96 3.23
N GLU A 13 -10.89 0.29 3.60
CA GLU A 13 -11.02 1.43 2.69
C GLU A 13 -10.06 1.33 1.50
N VAL A 14 -8.81 0.96 1.75
CA VAL A 14 -7.81 0.74 0.69
C VAL A 14 -8.22 -0.39 -0.24
N LEU A 15 -8.66 -1.53 0.30
CA LEU A 15 -9.11 -2.66 -0.52
C LEU A 15 -10.34 -2.30 -1.35
N ASN A 16 -11.31 -1.61 -0.77
CA ASN A 16 -12.49 -1.15 -1.50
C ASN A 16 -12.11 -0.24 -2.67
N VAL A 17 -11.17 0.70 -2.48
CA VAL A 17 -10.69 1.56 -3.58
C VAL A 17 -10.00 0.73 -4.68
N LEU A 18 -9.17 -0.25 -4.31
CA LEU A 18 -8.53 -1.14 -5.29
C LEU A 18 -9.56 -1.97 -6.07
N GLU A 19 -10.64 -2.42 -5.43
CA GLU A 19 -11.76 -3.08 -6.10
C GLU A 19 -12.49 -2.14 -7.06
N GLN A 20 -12.79 -0.91 -6.65
CA GLN A 20 -13.39 0.09 -7.53
C GLN A 20 -12.53 0.38 -8.76
N ILE A 21 -11.20 0.44 -8.61
CA ILE A 21 -10.28 0.60 -9.75
C ILE A 21 -10.38 -0.58 -10.71
N LYS A 22 -10.49 -1.82 -10.22
CA LYS A 22 -10.66 -3.00 -11.07
C LYS A 22 -11.95 -2.96 -11.89
N LEU A 23 -12.98 -2.27 -11.41
CA LEU A 23 -14.26 -2.12 -12.11
C LEU A 23 -14.22 -1.11 -13.26
N THR A 24 -13.18 -0.28 -13.36
CA THR A 24 -13.07 0.76 -14.40
C THR A 24 -12.84 0.25 -15.83
N GLN A 25 -12.74 -1.08 -16.03
CA GLN A 25 -12.42 -1.75 -17.32
C GLN A 25 -11.13 -1.27 -18.00
N ASN A 26 -10.32 -0.44 -17.32
CA ASN A 26 -9.04 0.02 -17.82
C ASN A 26 -7.98 -1.04 -17.52
N LYS A 27 -7.49 -1.70 -18.57
CA LYS A 27 -6.48 -2.76 -18.47
C LYS A 27 -5.22 -2.32 -17.71
N GLN A 28 -4.70 -1.13 -17.99
CA GLN A 28 -3.49 -0.62 -17.32
C GLN A 28 -3.73 -0.41 -15.83
N ALA A 29 -4.91 0.11 -15.46
CA ALA A 29 -5.29 0.30 -14.07
C ALA A 29 -5.46 -1.05 -13.35
N ILE A 30 -6.08 -2.03 -14.00
CA ILE A 30 -6.24 -3.39 -13.48
C ILE A 30 -4.87 -4.06 -13.28
N ASP A 31 -3.98 -4.00 -14.27
CA ASP A 31 -2.64 -4.56 -14.20
C ASP A 31 -1.83 -3.91 -13.07
N TRP A 32 -1.94 -2.58 -12.91
CA TRP A 32 -1.31 -1.86 -11.81
C TRP A 32 -1.85 -2.32 -10.44
N VAL A 33 -3.17 -2.45 -10.29
CA VAL A 33 -3.76 -2.94 -9.04
C VAL A 33 -3.27 -4.35 -8.74
N ASN A 34 -3.20 -5.23 -9.72
CA ASN A 34 -2.71 -6.60 -9.52
C ASN A 34 -1.24 -6.64 -9.08
N ASP A 35 -0.38 -5.77 -9.61
CA ASP A 35 1.00 -5.66 -9.14
C ASP A 35 1.08 -5.13 -7.70
N LYS A 36 0.29 -4.11 -7.37
CA LYS A 36 0.33 -3.41 -6.08
C LYS A 36 -0.46 -4.07 -4.95
N SER A 37 -1.37 -4.99 -5.25
CA SER A 37 -2.22 -5.67 -4.25
C SER A 37 -1.46 -6.67 -3.35
N LYS A 38 -0.17 -6.91 -3.60
CA LYS A 38 0.66 -7.76 -2.73
C LYS A 38 0.80 -7.09 -1.37
N GLU A 39 0.54 -7.81 -0.27
CA GLU A 39 0.51 -7.23 1.08
C GLU A 39 1.78 -6.45 1.45
N TRP A 40 2.96 -6.97 1.07
CA TRP A 40 4.24 -6.30 1.32
C TRP A 40 4.43 -5.02 0.47
N VAL A 41 3.82 -4.95 -0.72
CA VAL A 41 3.79 -3.73 -1.53
C VAL A 41 2.86 -2.71 -0.87
N LEU A 42 1.66 -3.14 -0.46
CA LEU A 42 0.69 -2.30 0.25
C LEU A 42 1.27 -1.74 1.55
N ALA A 43 2.00 -2.55 2.32
CA ALA A 43 2.69 -2.12 3.54
C ALA A 43 3.75 -1.04 3.29
N GLY A 44 4.22 -0.90 2.04
CA GLY A 44 5.16 0.13 1.63
C GLY A 44 4.54 1.41 1.08
N ILE A 45 3.25 1.41 0.76
CA ILE A 45 2.56 2.58 0.18
C ILE A 45 1.33 3.03 0.98
N SER A 46 0.87 2.22 1.93
CA SER A 46 -0.30 2.50 2.76
C SER A 46 0.01 2.29 4.25
N LYS A 47 -0.22 3.33 5.03
CA LYS A 47 -0.16 3.31 6.50
C LYS A 47 -1.10 2.27 7.11
N ALA A 48 -2.19 1.92 6.43
CA ALA A 48 -3.12 0.90 6.89
C ALA A 48 -2.52 -0.52 6.89
N PHE A 49 -1.48 -0.76 6.07
CA PHE A 49 -0.85 -2.06 5.91
C PHE A 49 0.53 -2.16 6.56
N THR A 50 1.12 -1.03 6.95
CA THR A 50 2.45 -1.03 7.55
C THR A 50 2.40 -1.48 9.02
N LEU A 51 3.39 -2.29 9.42
CA LEU A 51 3.70 -2.54 10.83
C LEU A 51 4.70 -1.52 11.39
N MET A 52 5.16 -0.59 10.55
CA MET A 52 6.05 0.47 10.96
C MET A 52 5.33 1.42 11.93
N PRO A 53 5.98 1.85 13.04
CA PRO A 53 5.42 2.89 13.89
C PRO A 53 5.09 4.16 13.10
N ILE A 54 3.92 4.75 13.36
CA ILE A 54 3.41 5.90 12.61
C ILE A 54 4.40 7.08 12.58
N LYS A 55 5.10 7.33 13.70
CA LYS A 55 6.14 8.35 13.75
C LYS A 55 7.22 8.07 12.71
N THR A 56 7.75 6.86 12.67
CA THR A 56 8.76 6.44 11.68
C THR A 56 8.22 6.48 10.25
N TRP A 57 6.97 6.07 10.03
CA TRP A 57 6.32 6.15 8.72
C TRP A 57 6.28 7.58 8.19
N ASN A 58 5.83 8.54 9.00
CA ASN A 58 5.72 9.94 8.61
C ASN A 58 7.08 10.61 8.31
N PHE A 59 8.18 10.09 8.84
CA PHE A 59 9.54 10.56 8.56
C PHE A 59 10.25 9.75 7.47
N THR A 60 9.68 8.62 7.04
CA THR A 60 10.21 7.80 5.95
C THR A 60 9.89 8.50 4.63
N ARG A 61 10.93 8.87 3.89
CA ARG A 61 10.74 9.53 2.60
C ARG A 61 10.09 8.56 1.60
N PHE A 62 9.13 9.07 0.84
CA PHE A 62 8.41 8.32 -0.21
C PHE A 62 9.29 7.95 -1.42
N ASP A 63 10.55 8.40 -1.45
CA ASP A 63 11.56 8.07 -2.47
C ASP A 63 12.32 6.77 -2.17
N THR A 64 12.24 6.28 -0.93
CA THR A 64 12.87 5.03 -0.54
C THR A 64 11.99 3.92 -1.07
N ASN A 65 12.60 2.95 -1.75
CA ASN A 65 11.94 1.71 -2.12
C ASN A 65 11.50 0.97 -0.84
N VAL A 66 10.40 1.41 -0.22
CA VAL A 66 9.84 0.82 1.00
C VAL A 66 9.42 -0.61 0.69
N SER A 67 9.16 -0.97 -0.57
CA SER A 67 8.89 -2.36 -0.94
C SER A 67 10.07 -3.31 -0.63
N LYS A 68 11.33 -2.85 -0.70
CA LYS A 68 12.51 -3.63 -0.25
C LYS A 68 12.66 -3.67 1.27
N SER A 69 12.34 -2.59 1.99
CA SER A 69 12.43 -2.54 3.46
C SER A 69 11.25 -3.22 4.15
N ALA A 70 10.07 -3.20 3.54
CA ALA A 70 8.88 -3.93 3.96
C ALA A 70 9.10 -5.44 3.83
N HIS A 71 9.83 -5.91 2.81
CA HIS A 71 10.25 -7.31 2.75
C HIS A 71 11.04 -7.76 4.00
N ALA A 72 11.91 -6.90 4.54
CA ALA A 72 12.67 -7.22 5.76
C ALA A 72 11.80 -7.15 7.03
N ASN A 73 10.79 -6.30 7.07
CA ASN A 73 9.92 -6.11 8.24
C ASN A 73 8.71 -7.06 8.26
N VAL A 74 8.28 -7.57 7.09
CA VAL A 74 7.25 -8.61 6.95
C VAL A 74 7.84 -10.00 7.22
N ASN A 75 9.11 -10.25 6.86
CA ASN A 75 9.80 -11.53 7.15
C ASN A 75 10.25 -11.70 8.62
N ARG A 76 9.82 -10.84 9.55
CA ARG A 76 10.10 -11.04 10.99
C ARG A 76 8.99 -11.76 11.75
N ASP A 77 7.84 -12.02 11.13
CA ASP A 77 6.79 -12.87 11.70
C ASP A 77 6.62 -14.16 10.89
N SER A 78 7.62 -15.02 10.97
CA SER A 78 7.47 -16.46 10.83
C SER A 78 8.51 -17.14 11.72
N THR A 79 8.11 -17.33 12.97
CA THR A 79 8.68 -18.14 14.06
C THR A 79 9.57 -19.31 13.63
N SER A 80 10.83 -19.33 14.09
CA SER A 80 11.32 -20.19 15.19
C SER A 80 12.76 -19.82 15.58
#